data_AF-A0A9D3M373-F1
#
_entry.id   AF-A0A9D3M373-F1
#
_cell.length_a   1.000
_cell.length_b   1.000
_cell.length_c   1.000
_cell.angle_alpha   90.00
_cell.angle_beta   90.00
_cell.angle_gamma   90.00
#
_symmetry.space_group_name_H-M   'P 1'
#
loop_
_entity.id
_entity.type
_entity.pdbx_description
1 polymer ?
#
loop_
_entity_poly.entity_id
_entity_poly.type
_entity_poly.pdbx_seq_one_letter_code
_entity_poly.pdbx_strand_id
1 'polypeptide(L)'
;MDTKRFGDRLRLNTTDGSLLINRAQMGDADTYTVEVSQGKSKHKAEVKLMIYERADRPILEVLTNTSGPQFCNVSVRCAALHGLWVESVCQLTSGKLVCQETARNDSAHSARLLITATRDAINCSSSNPASTSSAPLLPVTQVCQAYVPGTE
;
A
#
# COMPACT_ATOMS: atom_id res chain seq x y z
N MET A 1 17.24 26.87 16.57
CA MET A 1 16.42 26.17 15.55
C MET A 1 16.38 27.06 14.33
N ASP A 2 16.84 26.59 13.18
CA ASP A 2 16.71 27.34 11.93
C ASP A 2 15.24 27.31 11.49
N THR A 3 14.49 28.33 11.90
CA THR A 3 13.06 28.46 11.66
C THR A 3 12.71 28.64 10.18
N LYS A 4 13.71 28.90 9.32
CA LYS A 4 13.50 29.09 7.88
C LYS A 4 13.02 27.82 7.16
N ARG A 5 13.42 26.62 7.61
CA ARG A 5 13.01 25.35 6.97
C ARG A 5 11.52 25.04 7.15
N PHE A 6 10.98 25.33 8.34
CA PHE A 6 9.63 24.90 8.70
C PHE A 6 8.61 26.04 8.74
N GLY A 7 9.05 27.30 8.89
CA GLY A 7 8.15 28.45 8.92
C GLY A 7 7.05 28.31 9.98
N ASP A 8 5.80 28.55 9.58
CA ASP A 8 4.60 28.47 10.42
C ASP A 8 4.13 27.03 10.72
N ARG A 9 4.76 26.02 10.10
CA ARG A 9 4.40 24.61 10.24
C ARG A 9 4.91 23.98 11.54
N LEU A 10 5.97 24.55 12.13
CA LEU A 10 6.60 24.03 13.34
C LEU A 10 5.91 24.59 14.59
N ARG A 11 5.57 23.71 15.53
CA ARG A 11 5.09 24.09 16.86
C ARG A 11 5.78 23.25 17.92
N LEU A 12 6.27 23.90 18.97
CA LEU A 12 6.76 23.24 20.17
C LEU A 12 5.69 23.34 21.25
N ASN A 13 5.22 22.21 21.75
CA ASN A 13 4.39 22.18 22.94
C ASN A 13 5.28 22.41 24.16
N THR A 14 5.15 23.57 24.80
CA THR A 14 5.96 23.94 25.97
C THR A 14 5.54 23.23 27.25
N THR A 15 4.41 22.51 27.24
CA THR A 15 3.91 21.77 28.39
C THR A 15 4.60 20.40 28.52
N ASP A 16 4.78 19.69 27.40
CA ASP A 16 5.37 18.33 27.38
C ASP A 16 6.67 18.22 26.56
N GLY A 17 7.09 19.29 25.89
CA GLY A 17 8.28 19.31 25.05
C GLY A 17 8.13 18.66 23.67
N SER A 18 6.92 18.26 23.27
CA SER A 18 6.68 17.63 21.97
C SER A 18 6.80 18.62 20.80
N LEU A 19 7.44 18.16 19.72
CA LEU A 19 7.58 18.92 18.47
C LEU A 19 6.53 18.44 17.47
N LEU A 20 5.73 19.38 16.95
CA LEU A 20 4.74 19.13 15.90
C LEU A 20 5.16 19.84 14.61
N ILE A 21 5.20 19.09 13.50
CA ILE A 21 5.37 19.62 12.15
C ILE A 21 4.06 19.40 11.39
N ASN A 22 3.29 20.47 11.19
CA ASN A 22 2.05 20.43 10.42
C ASN A 22 2.33 20.45 8.92
N ARG A 23 1.44 19.85 8.10
CA ARG A 23 1.59 19.84 6.63
C ARG A 23 3.00 19.37 6.24
N ALA A 24 3.36 18.16 6.66
CA ALA A 24 4.67 17.58 6.38
C ALA A 24 4.92 17.48 4.87
N GLN A 25 6.17 17.66 4.47
CA GLN A 25 6.63 17.67 3.09
C GLN A 25 7.79 16.68 2.94
N MET A 26 8.05 16.20 1.72
CA MET A 26 9.15 15.26 1.45
C MET A 26 10.51 15.79 1.95
N GLY A 27 10.74 17.10 1.84
CA GLY A 27 11.94 17.77 2.34
C GLY A 27 12.07 17.85 3.87
N ASP A 28 11.05 17.44 4.64
CA ASP A 28 11.13 17.36 6.10
C ASP A 28 11.71 16.02 6.59
N ALA A 29 11.84 15.01 5.71
CA ALA A 29 12.44 13.73 6.06
C ALA A 29 13.89 13.93 6.50
N ASP A 30 14.20 13.53 7.73
CA ASP A 30 15.51 13.73 8.35
C ASP A 30 15.64 12.96 9.67
N THR A 31 16.83 12.97 10.24
CA THR A 31 17.05 12.61 11.65
C THR A 31 16.97 13.85 12.52
N TYR A 32 16.02 13.87 13.45
CA TYR A 32 15.79 14.94 14.40
C TYR A 32 16.44 14.59 15.73
N THR A 33 17.33 15.46 16.22
CA THR A 33 17.94 15.31 17.55
C THR A 33 17.16 16.11 18.58
N VAL A 34 16.72 15.43 19.64
CA VAL A 34 16.16 16.05 20.84
C VAL A 34 17.27 16.14 21.88
N GLU A 35 17.58 17.36 22.36
CA GLU A 35 18.52 17.59 23.46
C GLU A 35 17.76 18.16 24.67
N VAL A 36 17.81 17.46 25.79
CA VAL A 36 17.28 17.93 27.08
C VAL A 36 18.45 18.28 27.99
N SER A 37 18.45 19.50 28.53
CA SER A 37 19.52 20.00 29.40
C SER A 37 19.00 20.23 30.82
N GLN A 38 19.74 19.75 31.83
CA GLN A 38 19.48 20.00 33.25
C GLN A 38 20.79 20.37 33.94
N GLY A 39 20.99 21.66 34.20
CA GLY A 39 22.27 22.17 34.72
C GLY A 39 23.41 21.89 33.75
N LYS A 40 24.40 21.08 34.18
CA LYS A 40 25.53 20.64 33.35
C LYS A 40 25.25 19.33 32.58
N SER A 41 24.17 18.63 32.91
CA SER A 41 23.80 17.35 32.28
C SER A 41 23.04 17.59 30.98
N LYS A 42 23.36 16.80 29.95
CA LYS A 42 22.69 16.81 28.65
C LYS A 42 22.32 15.39 28.26
N HIS A 43 21.06 15.21 27.86
CA HIS A 43 20.56 13.96 27.30
C HIS A 43 20.15 14.18 25.86
N LYS A 44 20.57 13.28 24.97
CA LYS A 44 20.25 13.34 23.54
C LYS A 44 19.48 12.08 23.12
N ALA A 45 18.49 12.27 22.28
CA ALA A 45 17.81 11.20 21.57
C ALA A 45 17.68 11.59 20.10
N GLU A 46 17.72 10.60 19.21
CA GLU A 46 17.54 10.80 17.78
C GLU A 46 16.24 10.14 17.32
N VAL A 47 15.48 10.85 16.50
CA VAL A 47 14.22 10.40 15.92
C VAL A 47 14.32 10.50 14.41
N LYS A 48 14.22 9.38 13.70
CA LYS A 48 14.23 9.36 12.25
C LYS A 48 12.82 9.57 11.71
N LEU A 49 12.59 10.67 11.01
CA LEU A 49 11.32 10.97 10.33
C LEU A 49 11.41 10.50 8.88
N MET A 50 10.56 9.53 8.51
CA MET A 50 10.36 9.11 7.12
C MET A 50 9.02 9.68 6.64
N ILE A 51 9.03 10.33 5.48
CA ILE A 51 7.82 10.86 4.84
C ILE A 51 7.52 10.01 3.61
N TYR A 52 6.26 9.61 3.49
CA TYR A 52 5.75 8.88 2.34
C TYR A 52 4.65 9.72 1.70
N GLU A 53 4.67 9.78 0.37
CA GLU A 53 3.49 10.23 -0.37
C GLU A 53 2.33 9.27 -0.13
N ARG A 54 1.10 9.72 -0.37
CA ARG A 54 -0.07 8.86 -0.25
C ARG A 54 0.03 7.74 -1.29
N ALA A 55 -0.32 6.52 -0.90
CA ALA A 55 -0.31 5.37 -1.79
C ALA A 55 -1.23 5.63 -2.98
N ASP A 56 -0.66 5.48 -4.18
CA ASP A 56 -1.40 5.65 -5.42
C ASP A 56 -2.49 4.61 -5.55
N ARG A 57 -3.58 5.01 -6.21
CA ARG A 57 -4.62 4.08 -6.58
C ARG A 57 -4.11 3.16 -7.70
N PRO A 58 -4.01 1.85 -7.47
CA PRO A 58 -3.53 0.94 -8.48
C PRO A 58 -4.60 0.69 -9.56
N ILE A 59 -4.17 0.11 -10.67
CA ILE A 59 -4.99 -0.37 -11.78
C ILE A 59 -4.96 -1.90 -11.75
N LEU A 60 -6.14 -2.50 -11.77
CA LEU A 60 -6.31 -3.95 -11.88
C LEU A 60 -6.69 -4.30 -13.33
N GLU A 61 -5.80 -5.01 -14.01
CA GLU A 61 -5.94 -5.42 -15.40
C GLU A 61 -6.14 -6.93 -15.49
N VAL A 62 -7.02 -7.37 -16.39
CA VAL A 62 -7.17 -8.79 -16.75
C VAL A 62 -6.23 -9.08 -17.91
N LEU A 63 -5.30 -10.00 -17.71
CA LEU A 63 -4.35 -10.44 -18.73
C LEU A 63 -4.96 -11.56 -19.57
N THR A 64 -5.49 -12.58 -18.92
CA THR A 64 -6.17 -13.72 -19.55
C THR A 64 -7.31 -14.20 -18.69
N ASN A 65 -8.37 -14.69 -19.31
CA ASN A 65 -9.48 -15.34 -18.63
C ASN A 65 -9.95 -16.56 -19.40
N THR A 66 -9.97 -17.72 -18.75
CA THR A 66 -10.42 -18.98 -19.33
C THR A 66 -11.37 -19.63 -18.33
N SER A 67 -12.65 -19.76 -18.72
CA SER A 67 -13.68 -20.35 -17.87
C SER A 67 -14.48 -21.40 -18.62
N GLY A 68 -14.92 -22.43 -17.91
CA GLY A 68 -15.87 -23.43 -18.38
C GLY A 68 -16.64 -24.03 -17.21
N PRO A 69 -17.40 -25.12 -17.45
CA PRO A 69 -18.11 -25.80 -16.37
C PRO A 69 -17.14 -26.21 -15.26
N GLN A 70 -17.43 -25.81 -14.02
CA GLN A 70 -16.65 -26.13 -12.81
C GLN A 70 -15.21 -25.57 -12.71
N PHE A 71 -14.71 -24.81 -13.69
CA PHE A 71 -13.39 -24.17 -13.59
C PHE A 71 -13.39 -22.73 -14.09
N CYS A 72 -12.58 -21.88 -13.46
CA CYS A 72 -12.26 -20.56 -13.99
C CYS A 72 -10.83 -20.19 -13.60
N ASN A 73 -10.02 -19.84 -14.59
CA ASN A 73 -8.65 -19.39 -14.43
C ASN A 73 -8.53 -17.98 -14.98
N VAL A 74 -8.13 -17.04 -14.13
CA VAL A 74 -7.99 -15.62 -14.49
C VAL A 74 -6.58 -15.19 -14.13
N SER A 75 -5.82 -14.69 -15.11
CA SER A 75 -4.55 -14.03 -14.84
C SER A 75 -4.79 -12.54 -14.78
N VAL A 76 -4.33 -11.90 -13.71
CA VAL A 76 -4.51 -10.47 -13.45
C VAL A 76 -3.17 -9.80 -13.15
N ARG A 77 -3.08 -8.52 -13.49
CA ARG A 77 -1.98 -7.63 -13.11
C ARG A 77 -2.52 -6.47 -12.28
N CYS A 78 -1.91 -6.22 -11.15
CA CYS A 78 -2.16 -5.06 -10.29
C CYS A 78 -0.95 -4.12 -10.41
N ALA A 79 -1.13 -2.94 -10.99
CA ALA A 79 -0.05 -1.99 -11.27
C ALA A 79 -0.29 -0.64 -10.57
N ALA A 80 0.77 0.00 -10.08
CA ALA A 80 0.75 1.36 -9.53
C ALA A 80 1.71 2.28 -10.31
N LEU A 81 1.80 3.55 -9.89
CA LEU A 81 2.78 4.48 -10.46
C LEU A 81 4.21 3.95 -10.31
N HIS A 82 5.13 4.58 -11.04
CA HIS A 82 6.56 4.24 -11.04
C HIS A 82 6.88 2.82 -11.52
N GLY A 83 5.99 2.22 -12.30
CA GLY A 83 6.24 0.91 -12.94
C GLY A 83 6.15 -0.28 -11.98
N LEU A 84 5.54 -0.09 -10.81
CA LEU A 84 5.33 -1.16 -9.84
C LEU A 84 4.19 -2.05 -10.28
N TRP A 85 4.38 -3.37 -10.21
CA TRP A 85 3.32 -4.32 -10.53
C TRP A 85 3.47 -5.65 -9.80
N VAL A 86 2.36 -6.34 -9.64
CA VAL A 86 2.29 -7.75 -9.24
C VAL A 86 1.29 -8.46 -10.13
N GLU A 87 1.60 -9.69 -10.50
CA GLU A 87 0.74 -10.58 -11.27
C GLU A 87 0.31 -11.77 -10.43
N SER A 88 -0.90 -12.25 -10.67
CA SER A 88 -1.42 -13.44 -10.01
C SER A 88 -2.33 -14.23 -10.94
N VAL A 89 -2.32 -15.55 -10.75
CA VAL A 89 -3.31 -16.46 -11.34
C VAL A 89 -4.35 -16.77 -10.27
N CYS A 90 -5.61 -16.44 -10.55
CA CYS A 90 -6.76 -16.68 -9.70
C CYS A 90 -7.57 -17.86 -10.25
N GLN A 91 -7.73 -18.90 -9.44
CA GLN A 91 -8.46 -20.12 -9.79
C GLN A 91 -9.72 -20.25 -8.94
N LEU A 92 -10.88 -20.42 -9.59
CA LEU A 92 -12.14 -20.72 -8.93
C LEU A 92 -12.40 -22.22 -9.03
N THR A 93 -12.28 -22.90 -7.90
CA THR A 93 -12.55 -24.35 -7.78
C THR A 93 -13.53 -24.56 -6.63
N SER A 94 -14.61 -25.29 -6.89
CA SER A 94 -15.64 -25.60 -5.88
C SER A 94 -16.15 -24.36 -5.10
N GLY A 95 -16.36 -23.24 -5.81
CA GLY A 95 -16.88 -22.00 -5.23
C GLY A 95 -15.88 -21.17 -4.42
N LYS A 96 -14.61 -21.56 -4.38
CA LYS A 96 -13.53 -20.81 -3.71
C LYS A 96 -12.55 -20.24 -4.74
N LEU A 97 -12.47 -18.91 -4.81
CA LEU A 97 -11.47 -18.22 -5.60
C LEU A 97 -10.16 -18.11 -4.80
N VAL A 98 -9.06 -18.57 -5.38
CA VAL A 98 -7.72 -18.49 -4.78
C VAL A 98 -6.77 -17.86 -5.79
N CYS A 99 -6.12 -16.76 -5.40
CA CYS A 99 -5.10 -16.11 -6.21
C CYS A 99 -3.71 -16.47 -5.71
N GLN A 100 -2.85 -16.89 -6.62
CA GLN A 100 -1.44 -17.17 -6.37
C GLN A 100 -0.58 -16.19 -7.18
N GLU A 101 0.33 -15.51 -6.49
CA GLU A 101 1.30 -14.61 -7.14
C GLU A 101 2.23 -15.40 -8.07
N THR A 102 2.43 -14.87 -9.27
CA THR A 102 3.28 -15.48 -10.30
C THR A 102 4.53 -14.66 -10.59
N ALA A 103 4.42 -13.33 -10.53
CA ALA A 103 5.51 -12.41 -10.80
C ALA A 103 5.28 -11.06 -10.12
N ARG A 104 6.36 -10.32 -9.89
CA ARG A 104 6.36 -9.07 -9.14
C ARG A 104 7.51 -8.16 -9.56
N ASN A 105 7.24 -6.87 -9.57
CA ASN A 105 8.21 -5.80 -9.73
C ASN A 105 7.85 -4.65 -8.78
N ASP A 106 8.03 -4.84 -7.47
CA ASP A 106 7.91 -3.75 -6.49
C ASP A 106 9.00 -3.76 -5.41
N SER A 107 10.01 -4.62 -5.57
CA SER A 107 11.02 -4.96 -4.56
C SER A 107 11.94 -3.80 -4.15
N ALA A 108 11.98 -2.71 -4.93
CA ALA A 108 12.86 -1.56 -4.71
C ALA A 108 12.15 -0.34 -4.11
N HIS A 109 10.84 -0.39 -3.90
CA HIS A 109 10.05 0.80 -3.55
C HIS A 109 9.39 0.68 -2.19
N SER A 110 9.11 1.82 -1.56
CA SER A 110 8.43 1.92 -0.26
C SER A 110 6.96 1.50 -0.29
N ALA A 111 6.43 1.17 -1.46
CA ALA A 111 5.05 0.77 -1.69
C ALA A 111 4.99 -0.72 -2.05
N ARG A 112 4.01 -1.42 -1.48
CA ARG A 112 3.74 -2.84 -1.68
C ARG A 112 2.41 -3.02 -2.39
N LEU A 113 2.42 -3.80 -3.46
CA LEU A 113 1.21 -4.24 -4.16
C LEU A 113 0.72 -5.61 -3.68
N LEU A 114 -0.60 -5.77 -3.58
CA LEU A 114 -1.24 -7.00 -3.14
C LEU A 114 -2.49 -7.28 -3.96
N ILE A 115 -2.59 -8.51 -4.46
CA ILE A 115 -3.81 -9.08 -5.06
C ILE A 115 -4.43 -10.04 -4.05
N THR A 116 -5.72 -9.89 -3.79
CA THR A 116 -6.49 -10.82 -2.95
C THR A 116 -7.80 -11.21 -3.65
N ALA A 117 -8.38 -12.32 -3.20
CA ALA A 117 -9.67 -12.78 -3.65
C ALA A 117 -10.63 -12.86 -2.46
N THR A 118 -11.87 -12.47 -2.69
CA THR A 118 -13.02 -12.85 -1.86
C THR A 118 -13.85 -13.90 -2.61
N ARG A 119 -14.99 -14.29 -2.06
CA ARG A 119 -15.94 -15.16 -2.76
C ARG A 119 -16.37 -14.57 -4.12
N ASP A 120 -16.57 -13.25 -4.15
CA ASP A 120 -17.32 -12.59 -5.23
C ASP A 120 -16.48 -11.64 -6.07
N ALA A 121 -15.25 -11.31 -5.66
CA ALA A 121 -14.40 -10.37 -6.39
C ALA A 121 -12.89 -10.59 -6.18
N ILE A 122 -12.12 -10.13 -7.16
CA ILE A 122 -10.67 -9.92 -7.07
C ILE A 122 -10.42 -8.47 -6.65
N ASN A 123 -9.51 -8.28 -5.69
CA ASN A 123 -9.11 -6.99 -5.17
C ASN A 123 -7.61 -6.76 -5.43
N CYS A 124 -7.24 -5.50 -5.63
CA CYS A 124 -5.88 -5.04 -5.88
C CYS A 124 -5.66 -3.77 -5.07
N SER A 125 -4.65 -3.79 -4.19
CA SER A 125 -4.32 -2.68 -3.32
C SER A 125 -2.82 -2.35 -3.36
N SER A 126 -2.52 -1.06 -3.26
CA SER A 126 -1.18 -0.52 -3.02
C SER A 126 -1.11 0.06 -1.62
N SER A 127 -0.06 -0.25 -0.87
CA SER A 127 0.13 0.27 0.48
C SER A 127 1.56 0.70 0.75
N ASN A 128 1.72 1.74 1.55
CA ASN A 128 2.99 2.15 2.14
C ASN A 128 2.77 2.39 3.65
N PRO A 129 3.82 2.66 4.45
CA PRO A 129 3.66 2.85 5.89
C PRO A 129 2.68 3.96 6.30
N ALA A 130 2.38 4.91 5.41
CA ALA A 130 1.47 6.02 5.70
C ALA A 130 0.02 5.77 5.27
N SER A 131 -0.23 4.94 4.25
CA SER A 131 -1.57 4.80 3.67
C SER A 131 -1.74 3.57 2.77
N THR A 132 -3.01 3.23 2.51
CA THR A 132 -3.42 2.17 1.58
C THR A 132 -4.47 2.72 0.61
N SER A 133 -4.43 2.25 -0.64
CA SER A 133 -5.38 2.58 -1.71
C SER A 133 -5.70 1.34 -2.54
N SER A 134 -6.90 1.27 -3.10
CA SER A 134 -7.38 0.09 -3.85
C SER A 134 -8.02 0.45 -5.18
N ALA A 135 -7.84 -0.45 -6.15
CA ALA A 135 -8.57 -0.43 -7.41
C ALA A 135 -10.08 -0.72 -7.17
N PRO A 136 -10.97 -0.44 -8.14
CA PRO A 136 -12.30 -1.04 -8.13
C PRO A 136 -12.20 -2.55 -8.00
N LEU A 137 -13.16 -3.14 -7.27
CA LEU A 137 -13.29 -4.59 -7.22
C LEU A 137 -13.61 -5.13 -8.61
N LEU A 138 -12.96 -6.22 -9.01
CA LEU A 138 -13.24 -6.95 -10.24
C LEU A 138 -14.17 -8.12 -9.89
N PRO A 139 -15.48 -8.06 -10.23
CA PRO A 139 -16.42 -9.10 -9.87
C PRO A 139 -16.07 -10.44 -10.54
N VAL A 140 -16.18 -11.54 -9.81
CA VAL A 140 -15.98 -12.89 -10.33
C VAL A 140 -16.94 -13.18 -11.48
N THR A 141 -18.18 -12.69 -11.39
CA THR A 141 -19.20 -12.81 -12.45
C THR A 141 -18.78 -12.15 -13.77
N GLN A 142 -17.88 -11.16 -13.73
CA GLN A 142 -17.38 -10.51 -14.94
C GLN A 142 -16.33 -11.38 -15.67
N VAL A 143 -15.49 -12.10 -14.93
CA VAL A 143 -14.35 -12.86 -15.47
C VAL A 143 -14.58 -14.36 -15.58
N CYS A 144 -15.52 -14.91 -14.80
CA CYS A 144 -15.86 -16.33 -14.72
C CYS A 144 -17.29 -16.61 -15.21
N GLN A 145 -17.68 -16.04 -16.35
CA GLN A 145 -19.05 -16.07 -16.86
C GLN A 145 -19.56 -17.49 -17.18
N ALA A 146 -18.68 -18.39 -17.62
CA ALA A 146 -19.04 -19.77 -17.96
C ALA A 146 -18.94 -20.74 -16.76
N TYR A 147 -18.56 -20.25 -15.57
CA TYR A 147 -18.46 -21.09 -14.39
C TYR A 147 -19.85 -21.44 -13.86
N VAL A 148 -20.12 -22.74 -13.81
CA VAL A 148 -21.30 -23.29 -13.13
C VAL A 148 -20.80 -24.14 -11.97
N PRO A 149 -21.26 -23.88 -10.72
CA PRO A 149 -20.96 -24.76 -9.59
C PRO A 149 -21.42 -26.19 -9.90
N GLY A 150 -20.59 -27.19 -9.57
CA GLY A 150 -21.06 -28.57 -9.58
C GLY A 150 -22.21 -28.73 -8.60
N THR A 151 -23.29 -29.38 -9.02
CA THR A 151 -24.30 -29.90 -8.09
C THR A 151 -23.66 -31.08 -7.35
N GLU A 152 -23.50 -30.95 -6.03
CA GLU A 152 -23.28 -32.10 -5.13
C GLU A 152 -24.52 -33.00 -5.09
#